data_AF-A0A371K469-F1
#
_entry.id   AF-A0A371K469-F1
#
_cell.length_a   1.000
_cell.length_b   1.000
_cell.length_c   1.000
_cell.angle_alpha   90.00
_cell.angle_beta   90.00
_cell.angle_gamma   90.00
#
_symmetry.space_group_name_H-M   'P 1'
#
loop_
_entity.id
_entity.type
_entity.pdbx_description
1 polymer ?
#
loop_
_entity_poly.entity_id
_entity_poly.type
_entity_poly.pdbx_seq_one_letter_code
_entity_poly.pdbx_strand_id
1 'polypeptide(L)'
;MKTLDDLRQAEQRALLSSPGHPNHDLFKQVRVCLDRQDTMRPRTQEQNDNLAAALTVEALRSEMRSVNHVVLSRDGERAFAVEGDLNSPNRRVSYVETAQAAAQPIQQSSEQLAQVAREQEQRDRQHRQDDRQQQGPQRDAPMLGLGQRSLL
;
A
#
# COMPACT_ATOMS: atom_id res chain seq x y z
N MET A 1 6.33 -25.93 -26.04
CA MET A 1 6.64 -25.71 -24.61
C MET A 1 6.73 -24.22 -24.35
N LYS A 2 5.65 -23.59 -23.88
CA LYS A 2 5.50 -22.12 -23.75
C LYS A 2 5.34 -21.68 -22.28
N THR A 3 5.67 -22.58 -21.34
CA THR A 3 5.28 -22.48 -19.94
C THR A 3 6.27 -21.67 -19.10
N LEU A 4 7.57 -21.72 -19.39
CA LEU A 4 8.58 -21.02 -18.59
C LEU A 4 8.51 -19.49 -18.77
N ASP A 5 8.20 -19.03 -19.97
CA ASP A 5 8.05 -17.60 -20.27
C ASP A 5 6.74 -17.05 -19.69
N ASP A 6 5.66 -17.84 -19.72
CA ASP A 6 4.38 -17.46 -19.12
C ASP A 6 4.45 -17.42 -17.58
N LEU A 7 5.16 -18.37 -16.95
CA LEU A 7 5.49 -18.34 -15.52
C LEU A 7 6.34 -17.11 -15.19
N ARG A 8 7.42 -16.86 -15.94
CA ARG A 8 8.28 -15.70 -15.72
C ARG A 8 7.52 -14.38 -15.92
N GLN A 9 6.61 -14.32 -16.89
CA GLN A 9 5.78 -13.15 -17.18
C GLN A 9 4.66 -12.98 -16.15
N ALA A 10 4.09 -14.07 -15.61
CA ALA A 10 3.14 -14.03 -14.50
C ALA A 10 3.82 -13.64 -13.19
N GLU A 11 5.00 -14.17 -12.90
CA GLU A 11 5.87 -13.78 -11.78
C GLU A 11 6.27 -12.31 -11.93
N GLN A 12 6.70 -11.89 -13.13
CA GLN A 12 6.98 -10.48 -13.40
C GLN A 12 5.74 -9.61 -13.17
N ARG A 13 4.57 -9.97 -13.67
CA ARG A 13 3.31 -9.23 -13.41
C ARG A 13 2.92 -9.18 -11.94
N ALA A 14 3.35 -10.17 -11.15
CA ALA A 14 3.17 -10.21 -9.70
C ALA A 14 4.28 -9.47 -8.93
N LEU A 15 5.44 -9.19 -9.55
CA LEU A 15 6.49 -8.38 -8.94
C LEU A 15 6.01 -6.93 -8.78
N LEU A 16 6.42 -6.32 -7.67
CA LEU A 16 6.16 -4.93 -7.34
C LEU A 16 6.66 -3.95 -8.43
N SER A 17 7.74 -4.31 -9.11
CA SER A 17 8.30 -3.54 -10.22
C SER A 17 7.39 -3.46 -11.45
N SER A 18 6.37 -4.32 -11.55
CA SER A 18 5.52 -4.37 -12.73
C SER A 18 4.36 -3.38 -12.69
N PRO A 19 4.05 -2.75 -13.83
CA PRO A 19 3.00 -1.75 -13.94
C PRO A 19 1.58 -2.29 -13.69
N GLY A 20 1.38 -3.61 -13.70
CA GLY A 20 0.11 -4.24 -13.37
C GLY A 20 -0.17 -4.41 -11.87
N HIS A 21 0.78 -4.06 -11.00
CA HIS A 21 0.64 -4.25 -9.56
C HIS A 21 -0.11 -3.06 -8.91
N PRO A 22 -1.12 -3.27 -8.03
CA PRO A 22 -1.89 -2.18 -7.43
C PRO A 22 -1.04 -1.20 -6.62
N ASN A 23 0.04 -1.69 -6.01
CA ASN A 23 1.00 -0.88 -5.25
C ASN A 23 2.23 -0.43 -6.08
N HIS A 24 2.20 -0.58 -7.41
CA HIS A 24 3.28 -0.17 -8.29
C HIS A 24 3.54 1.35 -8.22
N ASP A 25 2.48 2.16 -8.06
CA ASP A 25 2.63 3.60 -7.89
C ASP A 25 3.33 3.97 -6.59
N LEU A 26 3.12 3.22 -5.51
CA LEU A 26 3.83 3.42 -4.25
C LEU A 26 5.33 3.12 -4.42
N PHE A 27 5.65 2.00 -5.08
CA PHE A 27 7.02 1.63 -5.39
C PHE A 27 7.74 2.66 -6.27
N LYS A 28 7.08 3.16 -7.32
CA LYS A 28 7.63 4.22 -8.19
C LYS A 28 7.93 5.49 -7.40
N GLN A 29 7.02 5.91 -6.51
CA GLN A 29 7.23 7.08 -5.67
C GLN A 29 8.46 6.92 -4.76
N VAL A 30 8.57 5.76 -4.10
CA VAL A 30 9.74 5.44 -3.26
C VAL A 30 11.02 5.42 -4.08
N ARG A 31 11.03 4.78 -5.26
CA ARG A 31 12.18 4.76 -6.17
C ARG A 31 12.63 6.15 -6.57
N VAL A 32 11.69 7.02 -6.98
CA VAL A 32 12.00 8.40 -7.36
C VAL A 32 12.56 9.19 -6.18
N CYS A 33 12.02 8.98 -4.97
CA CYS A 33 12.55 9.64 -3.77
C CYS A 33 13.97 9.17 -3.45
N LEU A 34 14.24 7.87 -3.56
CA LEU A 34 15.56 7.28 -3.31
C LEU A 34 16.60 7.64 -4.38
N ASP A 35 16.20 7.70 -5.66
CA ASP A 35 17.07 8.15 -6.75
C ASP A 35 17.53 9.60 -6.55
N ARG A 36 16.66 10.43 -5.96
CA ARG A 36 16.98 11.81 -5.56
C ARG A 36 17.80 11.92 -4.28
N GLN A 37 18.02 10.82 -3.54
CA GLN A 37 18.87 10.85 -2.34
C GLN A 37 20.33 10.81 -2.77
N ASP A 38 21.05 11.90 -2.49
CA ASP A 38 22.50 11.89 -2.54
C ASP A 38 23.02 11.14 -1.31
N THR A 39 23.48 9.90 -1.50
CA THR A 39 23.98 9.07 -0.41
C THR A 39 25.49 9.05 -0.40
N MET A 40 26.10 9.25 0.77
CA MET A 40 27.56 9.21 0.93
C MET A 40 28.19 7.91 0.39
N ARG A 41 27.45 6.80 0.40
CA ARG A 41 27.84 5.57 -0.28
C ARG A 41 26.97 5.36 -1.52
N PRO A 42 27.56 5.26 -2.73
CA PRO A 42 26.79 4.89 -3.92
C PRO A 42 26.24 3.46 -3.75
N ARG A 43 24.93 3.30 -3.94
CA ARG A 43 24.28 1.98 -3.99
C ARG A 43 24.18 1.53 -5.44
N THR A 44 24.20 0.23 -5.67
CA THR A 44 23.88 -0.30 -7.01
C THR A 44 22.39 -0.09 -7.30
N GLN A 45 22.03 -0.10 -8.58
CA GLN A 45 20.62 0.00 -8.98
C GLN A 45 19.77 -1.10 -8.34
N GLU A 46 20.30 -2.34 -8.26
CA GLU A 46 19.64 -3.47 -7.59
C GLU A 46 19.43 -3.23 -6.09
N GLN A 47 20.42 -2.69 -5.39
CA GLN A 47 20.27 -2.34 -3.97
C GLN A 47 19.21 -1.25 -3.75
N ASN A 48 19.13 -0.30 -4.68
CA ASN A 48 18.13 0.76 -4.62
C ASN A 48 16.71 0.21 -4.88
N ASP A 49 16.59 -0.71 -5.84
CA ASP A 49 15.37 -1.45 -6.15
C ASP A 49 14.89 -2.30 -4.97
N ASN A 50 15.81 -3.05 -4.34
CA ASN A 50 15.55 -3.85 -3.16
C ASN A 50 15.08 -2.99 -1.98
N LEU A 51 15.79 -1.88 -1.72
CA LEU A 51 15.42 -0.91 -0.69
C LEU A 51 14.04 -0.30 -0.94
N ALA A 52 13.76 0.10 -2.18
CA ALA A 52 12.46 0.65 -2.54
C ALA A 52 11.33 -0.37 -2.32
N ALA A 53 11.58 -1.65 -2.64
CA ALA A 53 10.60 -2.70 -2.45
C ALA A 53 10.33 -2.99 -0.97
N ALA A 54 11.37 -3.06 -0.15
CA ALA A 54 11.23 -3.25 1.30
C ALA A 54 10.51 -2.07 1.96
N LEU A 55 10.85 -0.83 1.60
CA LEU A 55 10.13 0.37 2.07
C LEU A 55 8.65 0.34 1.68
N THR A 56 8.34 -0.15 0.48
CA THR A 56 6.95 -0.25 0.01
C THR A 56 6.15 -1.28 0.82
N VAL A 57 6.76 -2.41 1.20
CA VAL A 57 6.15 -3.39 2.10
C VAL A 57 5.85 -2.78 3.46
N GLU A 58 6.82 -2.08 4.05
CA GLU A 58 6.65 -1.48 5.37
C GLU A 58 5.63 -0.32 5.36
N ALA A 59 5.63 0.47 4.29
CA ALA A 59 4.63 1.51 4.09
C ALA A 59 3.22 0.90 4.03
N LEU A 60 3.02 -0.17 3.27
CA LEU A 60 1.72 -0.85 3.21
C LEU A 60 1.32 -1.44 4.56
N ARG A 61 2.26 -2.05 5.30
CA ARG A 61 2.03 -2.57 6.66
C ARG A 61 1.61 -1.49 7.64
N SER A 62 2.18 -0.30 7.51
CA SER A 62 1.79 0.90 8.29
C SER A 62 0.55 1.61 7.73
N GLU A 63 -0.18 0.95 6.82
CA GLU A 63 -1.39 1.44 6.17
C GLU A 63 -1.18 2.79 5.46
N MET A 64 0.05 3.06 5.01
CA MET A 64 0.38 4.22 4.20
C MET A 64 -0.12 3.97 2.78
N ARG A 65 -0.81 4.98 2.24
CA ARG A 65 -1.34 5.06 0.88
C ARG A 65 -0.36 5.73 -0.07
N SER A 66 0.58 6.53 0.42
CA SER A 66 1.55 7.25 -0.41
C SER A 66 2.86 7.50 0.31
N VAL A 67 3.97 7.60 -0.43
CA VAL A 67 5.27 7.99 0.12
C VAL A 67 5.74 9.22 -0.64
N ASN A 68 5.68 10.37 0.02
CA ASN A 68 6.07 11.66 -0.59
C ASN A 68 7.56 11.95 -0.39
N HIS A 69 8.12 11.47 0.72
CA HIS A 69 9.52 11.69 1.05
C HIS A 69 10.16 10.40 1.56
N VAL A 70 11.40 10.17 1.15
CA VAL A 70 12.28 9.18 1.76
C VAL A 70 13.48 9.92 2.34
N VAL A 71 13.77 9.69 3.61
CA VAL A 71 14.87 10.34 4.32
C VAL A 71 15.78 9.25 4.87
N LEU A 72 17.09 9.39 4.67
CA LEU A 72 18.05 8.50 5.30
C LEU A 72 18.49 9.05 6.66
N SER A 73 18.74 8.14 7.59
CA SER A 73 19.41 8.48 8.85
C SER A 73 20.79 9.08 8.56
N ARG A 74 21.31 9.85 9.53
CA ARG A 74 22.63 10.48 9.44
C ARG A 74 23.76 9.48 9.14
N ASP A 75 23.64 8.26 9.67
CA ASP A 75 24.59 7.16 9.46
C ASP A 75 24.30 6.34 8.18
N GLY A 76 23.13 6.53 7.57
CA GLY A 76 22.70 5.76 6.40
C GLY A 76 22.21 4.34 6.69
N GLU A 77 22.18 3.94 7.97
CA GLU A 77 21.72 2.61 8.40
C GLU A 77 20.20 2.42 8.29
N ARG A 78 19.43 3.50 8.37
CA ARG A 78 17.96 3.47 8.36
C ARG A 78 17.41 4.40 7.28
N ALA A 79 16.38 3.93 6.59
CA ALA A 79 15.62 4.71 5.62
C ALA A 79 14.20 4.91 6.16
N PHE A 80 13.72 6.15 6.13
CA PHE A 80 12.41 6.56 6.62
C PHE A 80 11.53 6.93 5.44
N ALA A 81 10.43 6.23 5.24
CA ALA A 81 9.35 6.64 4.35
C ALA A 81 8.38 7.55 5.10
N VAL A 82 8.02 8.67 4.49
CA VAL A 82 7.08 9.64 5.04
C VAL A 82 5.90 9.82 4.08
N GLU A 83 4.70 9.68 4.61
CA GLU A 83 3.44 10.03 3.94
C GLU A 83 2.99 11.42 4.35
N GLY A 84 2.65 12.23 3.35
CA GLY A 84 2.22 13.61 3.52
C GLY A 84 3.39 14.57 3.74
N ASP A 85 3.04 15.79 4.14
CA ASP A 85 4.02 16.84 4.42
C ASP A 85 4.84 16.55 5.69
N LEU A 86 6.16 16.81 5.61
CA LEU A 86 7.08 16.67 6.75
C LEU A 86 6.65 17.52 7.97
N ASN A 87 5.97 18.64 7.72
CA ASN A 87 5.49 19.57 8.74
C ASN A 87 4.05 19.29 9.20
N SER A 88 3.37 18.29 8.63
CA SER A 88 2.00 17.96 9.00
C SER A 88 1.95 17.17 10.31
N PRO A 89 1.04 17.49 11.25
CA PRO A 89 0.83 16.70 12.46
C PRO A 89 0.24 15.31 12.16
N ASN A 90 -0.39 15.14 10.99
CA ASN A 90 -0.99 13.87 10.56
C ASN A 90 -0.04 13.02 9.70
N ARG A 91 1.25 13.38 9.63
CA ARG A 91 2.24 12.63 8.85
C ARG A 91 2.38 11.20 9.39
N ARG A 92 2.50 10.23 8.49
CA ARG A 92 2.86 8.85 8.85
C ARG A 92 4.30 8.59 8.47
N VAL A 93 5.03 7.93 9.36
CA VAL A 93 6.44 7.61 9.15
C VAL A 93 6.64 6.13 9.40
N SER A 94 7.23 5.46 8.42
CA SER A 94 7.72 4.08 8.52
C SER A 94 9.22 4.06 8.30
N TYR A 95 9.90 3.05 8.82
CA TYR A 95 11.34 2.92 8.62
C TYR A 95 11.72 1.49 8.30
N VAL A 96 12.81 1.33 7.55
CA VAL A 96 13.48 0.05 7.33
C VAL A 96 14.97 0.20 7.57
N GLU A 97 15.60 -0.90 7.97
CA GLU A 97 17.05 -0.99 8.02
C GLU A 97 17.59 -1.08 6.59
N THR A 98 18.40 -0.11 6.18
CA THR A 98 18.91 0.02 4.81
C THR A 98 19.75 -1.20 4.41
N ALA A 99 20.57 -1.72 5.32
CA ALA A 99 21.40 -2.90 5.05
C ALA A 99 20.54 -4.16 4.81
N GLN A 100 19.53 -4.39 5.65
CA GLN A 100 18.61 -5.52 5.49
C GLN A 100 17.76 -5.36 4.23
N ALA A 101 17.21 -4.16 4.02
CA ALA A 101 16.37 -3.85 2.88
C ALA A 101 17.13 -3.95 1.55
N ALA A 102 18.40 -3.53 1.49
CA ALA A 102 19.23 -3.67 0.30
C ALA A 102 19.65 -5.12 0.02
N ALA A 103 19.78 -5.94 1.06
CA ALA A 103 20.09 -7.37 0.95
C ALA A 103 18.86 -8.23 0.60
N GLN A 104 17.66 -7.75 0.92
CA GLN A 104 16.42 -8.45 0.64
C GLN A 104 16.03 -8.33 -0.84
N PRO A 105 15.94 -9.43 -1.59
CA PRO A 105 15.60 -9.37 -3.00
C PRO A 105 14.16 -8.86 -3.19
N ILE A 106 13.96 -8.07 -4.24
CA ILE A 106 12.65 -7.54 -4.63
C ILE A 106 11.56 -8.60 -4.78
N GLN A 107 11.95 -9.82 -5.14
CA GLN A 107 11.06 -10.97 -5.28
C GLN A 107 10.41 -11.33 -3.94
N GLN A 108 11.23 -11.48 -2.88
CA GLN A 108 10.75 -11.73 -1.52
C GLN A 108 9.88 -10.58 -1.01
N SER A 109 10.28 -9.33 -1.28
CA SER A 109 9.47 -8.16 -0.90
C SER A 109 8.12 -8.12 -1.64
N SER A 110 8.08 -8.54 -2.91
CA SER A 110 6.84 -8.62 -3.69
C SER A 110 5.88 -9.67 -3.14
N GLU A 111 6.39 -10.83 -2.73
CA GLU A 111 5.59 -11.88 -2.08
C GLU A 111 5.02 -11.40 -0.73
N GLN A 112 5.85 -10.74 0.09
CA GLN A 112 5.40 -10.14 1.36
C GLN A 112 4.33 -9.08 1.14
N LEU A 113 4.49 -8.24 0.13
CA LEU A 113 3.52 -7.21 -0.21
C LEU A 113 2.18 -7.80 -0.66
N ALA A 114 2.22 -8.83 -1.50
CA ALA A 114 1.02 -9.52 -1.97
C ALA A 114 0.26 -10.16 -0.82
N GLN A 115 0.96 -10.70 0.17
CA GLN A 115 0.36 -11.24 1.39
C GLN A 115 -0.33 -10.14 2.21
N VAL A 116 0.38 -9.05 2.51
CA VAL A 116 -0.17 -7.91 3.27
C VAL A 116 -1.39 -7.29 2.57
N ALA A 117 -1.35 -7.15 1.23
CA ALA A 117 -2.45 -6.63 0.45
C ALA A 117 -3.71 -7.54 0.52
N ARG A 118 -3.53 -8.86 0.46
CA ARG A 118 -4.64 -9.82 0.62
C ARG A 118 -5.25 -9.74 2.01
N GLU A 119 -4.43 -9.60 3.05
CA GLU A 119 -4.90 -9.47 4.43
C GLU A 119 -5.72 -8.18 4.63
N GLN A 120 -5.29 -7.07 4.03
CA GLN A 120 -6.06 -5.81 4.06
C GLN A 120 -7.38 -5.92 3.32
N GLU A 121 -7.42 -6.54 2.13
CA GLU A 121 -8.67 -6.74 1.40
C GLU A 121 -9.65 -7.61 2.20
N GLN A 122 -9.17 -8.68 2.84
CA GLN A 122 -10.00 -9.53 3.68
C GLN A 122 -10.57 -8.78 4.89
N ARG A 123 -9.79 -7.90 5.51
CA ARG A 123 -10.25 -7.05 6.62
C ARG A 123 -11.31 -6.05 6.17
N ASP A 124 -11.11 -5.37 5.03
CA ASP A 124 -12.11 -4.43 4.48
C ASP A 124 -13.44 -5.15 4.17
N ARG A 125 -13.37 -6.33 3.55
CA ARG A 125 -14.56 -7.14 3.23
C ARG A 125 -15.31 -7.60 4.49
N GLN A 126 -14.61 -7.90 5.58
CA GLN A 126 -15.24 -8.24 6.85
C GLN A 126 -15.91 -7.01 7.48
N HIS A 127 -15.23 -5.86 7.50
CA HIS A 127 -15.78 -4.61 8.05
C HIS A 127 -17.04 -4.16 7.30
N ARG A 128 -17.04 -4.28 5.96
CA ARG A 128 -18.19 -3.91 5.12
C ARG A 128 -19.40 -4.83 5.31
N GLN A 129 -19.19 -6.09 5.68
CA GLN A 129 -20.29 -7.02 5.99
C GLN A 129 -20.93 -6.70 7.34
N ASP A 130 -20.14 -6.31 8.33
CA ASP A 130 -20.63 -5.93 9.66
C ASP A 130 -21.47 -4.64 9.62
N ASP A 131 -20.98 -3.60 8.92
CA ASP A 131 -21.70 -2.32 8.79
C ASP A 131 -23.05 -2.48 8.06
N ARG A 132 -23.12 -3.39 7.07
CA ARG A 132 -24.36 -3.70 6.34
C ARG A 132 -25.38 -4.47 7.18
N GLN A 133 -24.97 -5.18 8.23
CA GLN A 133 -25.90 -5.82 9.17
C GLN A 133 -26.45 -4.82 10.21
N GLN A 134 -25.70 -3.76 10.52
CA GLN A 134 -26.13 -2.71 11.44
C GLN A 134 -27.05 -1.67 10.77
N GLN A 135 -26.87 -1.40 9.46
CA GLN A 135 -27.81 -0.61 8.66
C GLN A 135 -28.92 -1.48 8.04
N GLY A 136 -29.68 -2.17 8.90
CA GLY A 136 -30.95 -2.78 8.49
C GLY A 136 -31.95 -1.72 7.99
N PRO A 137 -32.89 -2.07 7.08
CA PRO A 137 -33.72 -1.11 6.34
C PRO A 137 -34.68 -0.37 7.28
N GLN A 138 -34.29 0.81 7.77
CA GLN A 138 -35.20 1.70 8.47
C GLN A 138 -35.98 2.57 7.47
N ARG A 139 -37.26 2.21 7.36
CA ARG A 139 -38.43 3.00 6.94
C ARG A 139 -38.81 2.97 5.46
N ASP A 140 -39.21 1.78 5.01
CA ASP A 140 -40.48 1.69 4.29
C ASP A 140 -41.61 1.77 5.34
N ALA A 141 -42.38 2.85 5.32
CA ALA A 141 -43.67 2.91 5.99
C ALA A 141 -44.66 3.44 4.94
N PRO A 142 -45.62 2.62 4.46
CA PRO A 142 -46.66 3.10 3.59
C PRO A 142 -47.61 3.98 4.41
N MET A 143 -47.67 5.28 4.09
CA MET A 143 -48.79 6.13 4.51
C MET A 143 -50.03 5.71 3.70
N LEU A 144 -50.68 4.66 4.19
CA LEU A 144 -51.98 4.19 3.74
C LEU A 144 -53.02 5.23 4.13
N GLY A 145 -53.72 5.76 3.13
CA GLY A 145 -54.78 6.75 3.30
C GLY A 145 -55.90 6.24 4.21
N LEU A 146 -56.29 7.07 5.17
CA LEU A 146 -57.60 7.02 5.79
C LEU A 146 -58.36 8.26 5.35
N GLY A 147 -59.25 8.04 4.38
CA GLY A 147 -60.22 9.02 3.92
C GLY A 147 -61.29 9.31 4.97
N GLN A 148 -61.90 10.47 4.76
CA GLN A 148 -63.26 10.84 5.11
C GLN A 148 -63.59 11.01 6.60
N ARG A 149 -63.48 12.26 7.06
CA ARG A 149 -64.37 12.77 8.11
C ARG A 149 -65.41 13.66 7.45
N SER A 150 -66.62 13.09 7.33
CA SER A 150 -67.86 13.82 7.13
C SER A 150 -68.00 14.89 8.21
N LEU A 151 -68.42 16.10 7.84
CA LEU A 151 -69.17 16.98 8.73
C LEU A 151 -70.37 17.52 7.94
N LEU A 152 -71.56 17.18 8.46
CA LEU A 152 -72.77 17.98 8.32
C LEU A 152 -72.58 19.33 9.02
#